data_AF-A0A8T7EBY7-F1
#
_entry.id   AF-A0A8T7EBY7-F1
#
_cell.length_a   1.000
_cell.length_b   1.000
_cell.length_c   1.000
_cell.angle_alpha   90.00
_cell.angle_beta   90.00
_cell.angle_gamma   90.00
#
_symmetry.space_group_name_H-M   'P 1'
#
loop_
_entity.id
_entity.type
_entity.pdbx_description
1 polymer ?
#
loop_
_entity_poly.entity_id
_entity_poly.type
_entity_poly.pdbx_seq_one_letter_code
_entity_poly.pdbx_strand_id
1 'polypeptide(L)'
;MEIQSPNLAIPSKPMPTAPLRSTTPAINVYVKLAQYPILCDRIRLRMREELFQRGIIAKTDFEQEVKHLATESQRREGLSDPLSQEDESTWQRRLEAIRDFHTDALFANNLGISLLEQIVEDILRNQHVSPNKMELTFNPEVAPWPLLFQQGDIYDALPPPQQEKIKHHLEEIKVVLIKRLMSDQLPFIAVAKNVFAIHDLRWVYERLIGRGKIGGKASGMVLAWKILQLNREGLGPDLHSLVHVPDTFFIGSELIYEFLYLNKLERFVNQKYLPDAERQVQYPQIVAACMAGKLPDFLVEHLREVLVQFHGRPFIVRSSSLLEDHLDYAFAGKYATIFCPNQGMPADNLADLLNAIRRIYASTFDPNAMREREKYGLIDYDERMAIMIQPLVGERHGRYFFPTIVGTGWSENPFHQEMEARKEDGCLRLVWGFADRIINKEFSQQSCLIALGRPRQPATEPESSLAPAPQQAIKVINLETNQFEIIPVTAVWDDMESAPDYGVTAVPTPHGPAAVLTFNRLTQDARFIKLMRHALNRLQIIYDKPVELEFTLSLENTPTGPRYQLYILQCHTGQSVIGKR
;
A
#
# COMPACT_ATOMS: atom_id res chain seq x y z
N MET A 1 -21.26 18.52 69.89
CA MET A 1 -22.63 18.25 69.41
C MET A 1 -22.48 17.29 68.23
N GLU A 2 -23.04 16.10 68.41
CA GLU A 2 -23.24 15.02 67.43
C GLU A 2 -23.88 15.57 66.13
N ILE A 3 -23.87 14.90 64.97
CA ILE A 3 -24.64 13.69 64.68
C ILE A 3 -24.09 12.96 63.43
N GLN A 4 -24.23 11.64 63.50
CA GLN A 4 -23.89 10.54 62.58
C GLN A 4 -24.39 10.69 61.13
N SER A 5 -23.70 9.97 60.21
CA SER A 5 -24.29 9.45 58.98
C SER A 5 -23.90 7.97 58.78
N PRO A 6 -24.77 7.10 58.24
CA PRO A 6 -24.76 5.68 58.50
C PRO A 6 -24.07 4.84 57.41
N ASN A 7 -23.46 3.75 57.85
CA ASN A 7 -23.08 2.60 57.04
C ASN A 7 -24.29 2.03 56.28
N LEU A 8 -24.30 2.14 54.96
CA LEU A 8 -25.15 1.33 54.08
C LEU A 8 -24.29 0.23 53.47
N ALA A 9 -24.20 -0.88 54.19
CA ALA A 9 -23.77 -2.16 53.64
C ALA A 9 -24.85 -2.62 52.64
N ILE A 10 -24.54 -2.59 51.35
CA ILE A 10 -25.34 -3.24 50.31
C ILE A 10 -25.01 -4.73 50.38
N PRO A 11 -25.97 -5.63 50.68
CA PRO A 11 -25.71 -7.05 50.65
C PRO A 11 -25.46 -7.50 49.21
N SER A 12 -24.26 -8.01 48.93
CA SER A 12 -23.93 -8.69 47.69
C SER A 12 -24.73 -9.99 47.60
N LYS A 13 -25.93 -9.89 47.04
CA LYS A 13 -26.67 -11.07 46.58
C LYS A 13 -25.82 -11.70 45.47
N PRO A 14 -25.36 -12.97 45.59
CA PRO A 14 -24.81 -13.66 44.44
C PRO A 14 -25.88 -13.71 43.37
N MET A 15 -25.59 -13.14 42.20
CA MET A 15 -26.42 -13.35 41.02
C MET A 15 -26.48 -14.86 40.75
N PRO A 16 -27.65 -15.42 40.42
CA PRO A 16 -27.72 -16.79 39.97
C PRO A 16 -26.91 -16.90 38.68
N THR A 17 -25.73 -17.51 38.75
CA THR A 17 -25.04 -18.06 37.60
C THR A 17 -25.93 -19.17 37.06
N ALA A 18 -26.80 -18.82 36.11
CA ALA A 18 -27.49 -19.82 35.33
C ALA A 18 -26.41 -20.78 34.78
N PRO A 19 -26.52 -22.09 35.02
CA PRO A 19 -25.54 -23.02 34.49
C PRO A 19 -25.49 -22.83 32.98
N LEU A 20 -24.29 -22.77 32.41
CA LEU A 20 -24.09 -22.91 30.97
C LEU A 20 -24.89 -24.14 30.55
N ARG A 21 -25.99 -23.94 29.81
CA ARG A 21 -26.83 -25.03 29.33
C ARG A 21 -25.94 -25.90 28.45
N SER A 22 -25.41 -26.98 29.01
CA SER A 22 -24.73 -28.02 28.26
C SER A 22 -25.76 -28.64 27.33
N THR A 23 -25.84 -28.11 26.12
CA THR A 23 -26.70 -28.66 25.07
C THR A 23 -25.78 -29.44 24.14
N THR A 24 -25.71 -30.75 24.38
CA THR A 24 -25.13 -31.76 23.47
C THR A 24 -25.46 -31.50 21.98
N PRO A 25 -26.64 -30.94 21.61
CA PRO A 25 -26.94 -30.54 20.22
C PRO A 25 -26.06 -29.42 19.63
N ALA A 26 -25.73 -28.36 20.39
CA ALA A 26 -24.95 -27.22 19.88
C ALA A 26 -23.50 -27.63 19.57
N ILE A 27 -22.94 -28.53 20.37
CA ILE A 27 -21.62 -29.13 20.13
C ILE A 27 -21.62 -29.93 18.82
N ASN A 28 -22.68 -30.69 18.52
CA ASN A 28 -22.76 -31.44 17.27
C ASN A 28 -22.81 -30.53 16.05
N VAL A 29 -23.55 -29.42 16.12
CA VAL A 29 -23.55 -28.39 15.06
C VAL A 29 -22.14 -27.80 14.90
N TYR A 30 -21.50 -27.42 16.00
CA TYR A 30 -20.13 -26.88 15.99
C TYR A 30 -19.13 -27.85 15.35
N VAL A 31 -19.14 -29.12 15.78
CA VAL A 31 -18.24 -30.17 15.25
C VAL A 31 -18.48 -30.39 13.76
N LYS A 32 -19.75 -30.38 13.32
CA LYS A 32 -20.09 -30.52 11.90
C LYS A 32 -19.58 -29.32 11.09
N LEU A 33 -19.80 -28.09 11.57
CA LEU A 33 -19.33 -26.87 10.90
C LEU A 33 -17.80 -26.79 10.83
N ALA A 34 -17.09 -27.30 11.84
CA ALA A 34 -15.63 -27.37 11.85
C ALA A 34 -15.04 -28.25 10.72
N GLN A 35 -15.84 -29.17 10.15
CA GLN A 35 -15.45 -29.97 8.97
C GLN A 35 -15.48 -29.15 7.66
N TYR A 36 -16.05 -27.94 7.69
CA TYR A 36 -16.23 -27.06 6.54
C TYR A 36 -15.69 -25.64 6.81
N PRO A 37 -14.38 -25.46 7.10
CA PRO A 37 -13.84 -24.20 7.58
C PRO A 37 -13.95 -23.01 6.61
N ILE A 38 -14.11 -23.27 5.31
CA ILE A 38 -14.32 -22.22 4.29
C ILE A 38 -15.82 -21.95 4.08
N LEU A 39 -16.68 -22.96 4.24
CA LEU A 39 -18.11 -22.87 3.95
C LEU A 39 -18.97 -22.60 5.19
N CYS A 40 -18.41 -22.70 6.40
CA CYS A 40 -19.15 -22.55 7.65
C CYS A 40 -19.91 -21.22 7.71
N ASP A 41 -19.33 -20.14 7.19
CA ASP A 41 -19.97 -18.82 7.18
C ASP A 41 -21.23 -18.81 6.29
N ARG A 42 -21.16 -19.45 5.11
CA ARG A 42 -22.32 -19.60 4.21
C ARG A 42 -23.38 -20.54 4.80
N ILE A 43 -22.94 -21.61 5.46
CA ILE A 43 -23.84 -22.53 6.15
C ILE A 43 -24.58 -21.80 7.28
N ARG A 44 -23.87 -21.03 8.12
CA ARG A 44 -24.46 -20.21 9.20
C ARG A 44 -25.39 -19.14 8.67
N LEU A 45 -25.08 -18.53 7.52
CA LEU A 45 -26.00 -17.59 6.87
C LEU A 45 -27.33 -18.27 6.52
N ARG A 46 -27.28 -19.45 5.89
CA ARG A 46 -28.48 -20.22 5.54
C ARG A 46 -29.22 -20.74 6.77
N MET A 47 -28.51 -21.11 7.83
CA MET A 47 -29.10 -21.46 9.13
C MET A 47 -29.91 -20.30 9.71
N ARG A 48 -29.39 -19.06 9.66
CA ARG A 48 -30.12 -17.86 10.10
C ARG A 48 -31.36 -17.60 9.26
N GLU A 49 -31.27 -17.76 7.93
CA GLU A 49 -32.42 -17.63 7.05
C GLU A 49 -33.55 -18.61 7.42
N GLU A 50 -33.23 -19.87 7.70
CA GLU A 50 -34.21 -20.86 8.15
C GLU A 50 -34.81 -20.50 9.52
N LEU A 51 -34.00 -20.01 10.46
CA LEU A 51 -34.48 -19.52 11.77
C LEU A 51 -35.50 -18.38 11.59
N PHE A 52 -35.22 -17.44 10.69
CA PHE A 52 -36.10 -16.29 10.44
C PHE A 52 -37.35 -16.69 9.66
N GLN A 53 -37.21 -17.49 8.60
CA GLN A 53 -38.34 -17.92 7.75
C GLN A 53 -39.34 -18.77 8.52
N ARG A 54 -38.87 -19.59 9.45
CA ARG A 54 -39.72 -20.43 10.31
C ARG A 54 -40.27 -19.68 11.51
N GLY A 55 -39.95 -18.39 11.65
CA GLY A 55 -40.43 -17.55 12.75
C GLY A 55 -39.88 -17.95 14.12
N ILE A 56 -38.73 -18.64 14.19
CA ILE A 56 -38.09 -19.02 15.45
C ILE A 56 -37.62 -17.77 16.21
N ILE A 57 -37.11 -16.78 15.47
CA ILE A 57 -36.73 -15.47 15.98
C ILE A 57 -36.86 -14.44 14.85
N ALA A 58 -37.31 -13.22 15.17
CA ALA A 58 -37.29 -12.13 14.21
C ALA A 58 -35.85 -11.63 14.02
N LYS A 59 -35.51 -11.16 12.80
CA LYS A 59 -34.16 -10.66 12.49
C LYS A 59 -33.74 -9.50 13.41
N THR A 60 -34.68 -8.61 13.75
CA THR A 60 -34.44 -7.49 14.66
C THR A 60 -34.08 -7.95 16.06
N ASP A 61 -34.80 -8.96 16.55
CA ASP A 61 -34.65 -9.48 17.91
C ASP A 61 -33.36 -10.28 18.03
N PHE A 62 -33.02 -11.06 16.98
CA PHE A 62 -31.74 -11.76 16.89
C PHE A 62 -30.55 -10.82 17.00
N GLU A 63 -30.53 -9.70 16.25
CA GLU A 63 -29.42 -8.75 16.34
C GLU A 63 -29.39 -7.99 17.68
N GLN A 64 -30.53 -7.77 18.32
CA GLN A 64 -30.59 -7.23 19.68
C GLN A 64 -30.03 -8.21 20.71
N GLU A 65 -30.37 -9.49 20.61
CA GLU A 65 -29.84 -10.55 21.48
C GLU A 65 -28.33 -10.72 21.30
N VAL A 66 -27.83 -10.70 20.06
CA VAL A 66 -26.38 -10.75 19.78
C VAL A 66 -25.65 -9.58 20.44
N LYS A 67 -26.17 -8.35 20.31
CA LYS A 67 -25.59 -7.19 20.99
C LYS A 67 -25.60 -7.34 22.50
N HIS A 68 -26.72 -7.80 23.07
CA HIS A 68 -26.83 -8.04 24.50
C HIS A 68 -25.81 -9.08 25.00
N LEU A 69 -25.69 -10.22 24.31
CA LEU A 69 -24.74 -11.29 24.62
C LEU A 69 -23.29 -10.84 24.45
N ALA A 70 -23.00 -9.99 23.47
CA ALA A 70 -21.68 -9.39 23.30
C ALA A 70 -21.32 -8.47 24.46
N THR A 71 -22.26 -7.62 24.91
CA THR A 71 -22.08 -6.78 26.11
C THR A 71 -21.88 -7.62 27.38
N GLU A 72 -22.60 -8.74 27.53
CA GLU A 72 -22.36 -9.66 28.64
C GLU A 72 -20.99 -10.33 28.56
N SER A 73 -20.55 -10.69 27.35
CA SER A 73 -19.24 -11.28 27.11
C SER A 73 -18.11 -10.33 27.51
N GLN A 74 -18.22 -9.04 27.15
CA GLN A 74 -17.29 -7.99 27.62
C GLN A 74 -17.20 -7.94 29.16
N ARG A 75 -18.35 -7.98 29.85
CA ARG A 75 -18.38 -7.98 31.32
C ARG A 75 -17.71 -9.22 31.93
N ARG A 76 -17.90 -10.40 31.32
CA ARG A 76 -17.25 -11.65 31.77
C ARG A 76 -15.75 -11.61 31.58
N GLU A 77 -15.28 -10.89 30.56
CA GLU A 77 -13.86 -10.65 30.29
C GLU A 77 -13.27 -9.46 31.07
N GLY A 78 -14.05 -8.84 31.97
CA GLY A 78 -13.58 -7.83 32.91
C GLY A 78 -13.71 -6.38 32.45
N LEU A 79 -14.38 -6.12 31.32
CA LEU A 79 -14.65 -4.77 30.84
C LEU A 79 -15.86 -4.17 31.57
N SER A 80 -15.70 -2.95 32.08
CA SER A 80 -16.72 -2.27 32.90
C SER A 80 -17.48 -1.19 32.13
N ASP A 81 -16.90 -0.65 31.05
CA ASP A 81 -17.56 0.26 30.12
C ASP A 81 -17.52 -0.28 28.67
N PRO A 82 -18.64 -0.88 28.20
CA PRO A 82 -18.80 -1.47 26.87
C PRO A 82 -18.47 -0.56 25.68
N LEU A 83 -18.56 0.77 25.86
CA LEU A 83 -18.50 1.74 24.77
C LEU A 83 -17.15 2.48 24.68
N SER A 84 -16.29 2.38 25.69
CA SER A 84 -15.03 3.13 25.75
C SER A 84 -13.77 2.27 25.90
N GLN A 85 -13.90 1.03 26.39
CA GLN A 85 -12.75 0.17 26.72
C GLN A 85 -12.43 -0.86 25.64
N GLU A 86 -13.30 -1.04 24.64
CA GLU A 86 -13.08 -1.93 23.51
C GLU A 86 -13.08 -1.12 22.22
N ASP A 87 -12.06 -1.30 21.38
CA ASP A 87 -12.02 -0.66 20.08
C ASP A 87 -13.07 -1.27 19.14
N GLU A 88 -13.49 -0.49 18.13
CA GLU A 88 -14.54 -0.90 17.20
C GLU A 88 -14.22 -2.23 16.50
N SER A 89 -12.95 -2.53 16.18
CA SER A 89 -12.59 -3.77 15.48
C SER A 89 -12.72 -5.00 16.38
N THR A 90 -12.37 -4.86 17.67
CA THR A 90 -12.55 -5.91 18.67
C THR A 90 -14.03 -6.12 18.99
N TRP A 91 -14.80 -5.04 19.09
CA TRP A 91 -16.25 -5.12 19.26
C TRP A 91 -16.94 -5.81 18.08
N GLN A 92 -16.56 -5.50 16.84
CA GLN A 92 -17.09 -6.18 15.65
C GLN A 92 -16.74 -7.67 15.65
N ARG A 93 -15.49 -8.04 15.97
CA ARG A 93 -15.08 -9.45 16.10
C ARG A 93 -15.88 -10.18 17.18
N ARG A 94 -16.13 -9.52 18.31
CA ARG A 94 -16.96 -10.06 19.40
C ARG A 94 -18.39 -10.27 18.92
N LEU A 95 -18.98 -9.29 18.24
CA LEU A 95 -20.31 -9.41 17.67
C LEU A 95 -20.40 -10.57 16.68
N GLU A 96 -19.40 -10.77 15.82
CA GLU A 96 -19.35 -11.89 14.89
C GLU A 96 -19.26 -13.25 15.61
N ALA A 97 -18.32 -13.39 16.56
CA ALA A 97 -18.17 -14.63 17.32
C ALA A 97 -19.44 -14.98 18.11
N ILE A 98 -20.06 -13.98 18.73
CA ILE A 98 -21.32 -14.14 19.46
C ILE A 98 -22.47 -14.45 18.49
N ARG A 99 -22.52 -13.80 17.32
CA ARG A 99 -23.53 -14.08 16.29
C ARG A 99 -23.46 -15.51 15.81
N ASP A 100 -22.25 -16.01 15.55
CA ASP A 100 -22.03 -17.37 15.09
C ASP A 100 -22.40 -18.38 16.17
N PHE A 101 -21.92 -18.17 17.41
CA PHE A 101 -22.30 -19.03 18.53
C PHE A 101 -23.81 -19.03 18.78
N HIS A 102 -24.45 -17.85 18.73
CA HIS A 102 -25.89 -17.72 18.93
C HIS A 102 -26.69 -18.38 17.79
N THR A 103 -26.20 -18.27 16.55
CA THR A 103 -26.76 -18.99 15.40
C THR A 103 -26.70 -20.50 15.64
N ASP A 104 -25.53 -21.02 16.01
CA ASP A 104 -25.31 -22.45 16.24
C ASP A 104 -26.21 -22.96 17.38
N ALA A 105 -26.30 -22.21 18.48
CA ALA A 105 -27.13 -22.54 19.63
C ALA A 105 -28.63 -22.51 19.30
N LEU A 106 -29.13 -21.46 18.65
CA LEU A 106 -30.55 -21.36 18.28
C LEU A 106 -30.92 -22.44 17.26
N PHE A 107 -30.08 -22.68 16.27
CA PHE A 107 -30.34 -23.70 15.27
C PHE A 107 -30.36 -25.10 15.87
N ALA A 108 -29.39 -25.41 16.73
CA ALA A 108 -29.31 -26.70 17.40
C ALA A 108 -30.52 -26.97 18.31
N ASN A 109 -31.01 -25.94 19.01
CA ASN A 109 -32.11 -26.07 19.95
C ASN A 109 -33.51 -26.09 19.28
N ASN A 110 -33.63 -25.62 18.04
CA ASN A 110 -34.94 -25.46 17.39
C ASN A 110 -35.12 -26.29 16.11
N LEU A 111 -34.06 -26.50 15.31
CA LEU A 111 -34.18 -27.05 13.96
C LEU A 111 -33.41 -28.38 13.76
N GLY A 112 -32.42 -28.66 14.61
CA GLY A 112 -31.76 -29.96 14.69
C GLY A 112 -30.76 -30.29 13.57
N ILE A 113 -30.05 -31.42 13.72
CA ILE A 113 -28.91 -31.78 12.86
C ILE A 113 -29.31 -32.19 11.43
N SER A 114 -30.48 -32.80 11.24
CA SER A 114 -30.90 -33.28 9.91
C SER A 114 -31.13 -32.14 8.92
N LEU A 115 -31.67 -31.01 9.37
CA LEU A 115 -31.80 -29.81 8.53
C LEU A 115 -30.43 -29.19 8.24
N LEU A 116 -29.50 -29.23 9.20
CA LEU A 116 -28.13 -28.78 8.96
C LEU A 116 -27.47 -29.62 7.84
N GLU A 117 -27.66 -30.94 7.84
CA GLU A 117 -27.12 -31.81 6.80
C GLU A 117 -27.71 -31.51 5.42
N GLN A 118 -29.02 -31.23 5.36
CA GLN A 118 -29.67 -30.78 4.13
C GLN A 118 -29.11 -29.44 3.63
N ILE A 119 -28.94 -28.46 4.53
CA ILE A 119 -28.33 -27.16 4.17
C ILE A 119 -26.91 -27.36 3.62
N VAL A 120 -26.11 -28.20 4.27
CA VAL A 120 -24.74 -28.52 3.83
C VAL A 120 -24.78 -29.18 2.46
N GLU A 121 -25.63 -30.19 2.26
CA GLU A 121 -25.76 -30.89 0.99
C GLU A 121 -26.24 -29.96 -0.13
N ASP A 122 -27.20 -29.07 0.14
CA ASP A 122 -27.68 -28.08 -0.81
C ASP A 122 -26.60 -27.06 -1.18
N ILE A 123 -25.81 -26.60 -0.20
CA ILE A 123 -24.69 -25.69 -0.46
C ILE A 123 -23.63 -26.37 -1.32
N LEU A 124 -23.32 -27.65 -1.05
CA LEU A 124 -22.37 -28.44 -1.84
C LEU A 124 -22.89 -28.74 -3.25
N ARG A 125 -24.20 -29.03 -3.42
CA ARG A 125 -24.82 -29.23 -4.74
C ARG A 125 -24.86 -27.93 -5.55
N ASN A 126 -25.19 -26.81 -4.90
CA ASN A 126 -25.22 -25.48 -5.53
C ASN A 126 -23.83 -24.88 -5.79
N GLN A 127 -22.73 -25.50 -5.32
CA GLN A 127 -21.39 -25.16 -5.80
C GLN A 127 -21.22 -25.49 -7.29
N HIS A 128 -22.00 -26.43 -7.83
CA HIS A 128 -21.82 -26.89 -9.21
C HIS A 128 -22.94 -26.49 -10.19
N VAL A 129 -24.12 -26.05 -9.73
CA VAL A 129 -25.17 -25.49 -10.62
C VAL A 129 -26.08 -24.54 -9.85
N SER A 130 -26.09 -23.24 -10.18
CA SER A 130 -27.34 -22.52 -10.53
C SER A 130 -27.13 -21.06 -10.97
N PRO A 131 -27.78 -20.59 -12.05
CA PRO A 131 -27.45 -19.35 -12.76
C PRO A 131 -28.43 -18.18 -12.51
N ASN A 132 -29.14 -18.12 -11.38
CA ASN A 132 -30.27 -17.17 -11.29
C ASN A 132 -30.61 -16.64 -9.89
N LYS A 133 -29.73 -15.83 -9.29
CA LYS A 133 -30.10 -14.75 -8.35
C LYS A 133 -29.09 -13.62 -8.48
N MET A 134 -29.46 -12.59 -9.25
CA MET A 134 -28.68 -11.36 -9.51
C MET A 134 -28.93 -10.29 -8.44
N GLU A 135 -28.96 -10.66 -7.16
CA GLU A 135 -29.07 -9.71 -6.04
C GLU A 135 -27.92 -9.96 -5.05
N LEU A 136 -27.24 -8.90 -4.59
CA LEU A 136 -26.31 -8.96 -3.46
C LEU A 136 -27.10 -9.38 -2.20
N THR A 137 -27.03 -10.65 -1.81
CA THR A 137 -27.69 -11.18 -0.61
C THR A 137 -26.96 -10.84 0.69
N PHE A 138 -25.88 -10.07 0.61
CA PHE A 138 -25.05 -9.69 1.75
C PHE A 138 -24.66 -8.21 1.66
N ASN A 139 -24.36 -7.60 2.80
CA ASN A 139 -23.85 -6.23 2.86
C ASN A 139 -22.33 -6.23 2.60
N PRO A 140 -21.84 -5.67 1.47
CA PRO A 140 -20.42 -5.68 1.13
C PRO A 140 -19.54 -4.98 2.18
N GLU A 141 -20.03 -3.92 2.84
CA GLU A 141 -19.28 -3.14 3.83
C GLU A 141 -18.93 -3.91 5.11
N VAL A 142 -19.55 -5.06 5.35
CA VAL A 142 -19.23 -5.96 6.48
C VAL A 142 -18.84 -7.36 6.03
N ALA A 143 -18.83 -7.63 4.72
CA ALA A 143 -18.51 -8.94 4.20
C ALA A 143 -17.02 -9.31 4.39
N PRO A 144 -16.71 -10.58 4.66
CA PRO A 144 -15.33 -11.07 4.66
C PRO A 144 -14.68 -10.95 3.28
N TRP A 145 -13.35 -10.79 3.24
CA TRP A 145 -12.57 -10.71 2.00
C TRP A 145 -12.83 -11.85 1.01
N PRO A 146 -12.85 -13.13 1.42
CA PRO A 146 -13.06 -14.23 0.49
C PRO A 146 -14.40 -14.12 -0.24
N LEU A 147 -15.45 -13.66 0.45
CA LEU A 147 -16.78 -13.49 -0.13
C LEU A 147 -16.81 -12.33 -1.13
N LEU A 148 -16.21 -11.19 -0.79
CA LEU A 148 -16.11 -10.03 -1.68
C LEU A 148 -15.38 -10.39 -2.98
N PHE A 149 -14.23 -11.04 -2.87
CA PHE A 149 -13.46 -11.43 -4.04
C PHE A 149 -14.14 -12.54 -4.85
N GLN A 150 -14.71 -13.55 -4.21
CA GLN A 150 -15.46 -14.60 -4.91
C GLN A 150 -16.63 -14.02 -5.70
N GLN A 151 -17.42 -13.14 -5.07
CA GLN A 151 -18.56 -12.52 -5.73
C GLN A 151 -18.13 -11.56 -6.83
N GLY A 152 -17.07 -10.79 -6.59
CA GLY A 152 -16.45 -9.91 -7.58
C GLY A 152 -15.98 -10.68 -8.82
N ASP A 153 -15.27 -11.80 -8.64
CA ASP A 153 -14.78 -12.62 -9.75
C ASP A 153 -15.94 -13.20 -10.59
N ILE A 154 -17.02 -13.65 -9.93
CA ILE A 154 -18.22 -14.11 -10.62
C ILE A 154 -18.82 -12.99 -11.48
N TYR A 155 -18.90 -11.77 -10.94
CA TYR A 155 -19.46 -10.62 -11.63
C TYR A 155 -18.57 -10.11 -12.77
N ASP A 156 -17.25 -10.10 -12.59
CA ASP A 156 -16.27 -9.73 -13.62
C ASP A 156 -16.27 -10.72 -14.79
N ALA A 157 -16.57 -12.00 -14.54
CA ALA A 157 -16.60 -13.05 -15.56
C ALA A 157 -17.92 -13.14 -16.37
N LEU A 158 -18.95 -12.36 -16.02
CA LEU A 158 -20.22 -12.40 -16.75
C LEU A 158 -20.13 -11.80 -18.16
N PRO A 159 -20.88 -12.33 -19.15
CA PRO A 159 -20.98 -11.71 -20.47
C PRO A 159 -21.51 -10.27 -20.41
N PRO A 160 -21.12 -9.37 -21.34
CA PRO A 160 -21.47 -7.94 -21.29
C PRO A 160 -22.96 -7.63 -21.06
N PRO A 161 -23.93 -8.33 -21.69
CA PRO A 161 -25.37 -8.04 -21.48
C PRO A 161 -25.87 -8.34 -20.06
N GLN A 162 -25.21 -9.26 -19.35
CA GLN A 162 -25.55 -9.60 -17.96
C GLN A 162 -24.77 -8.72 -16.99
N GLN A 163 -23.51 -8.41 -17.32
CA GLN A 163 -22.68 -7.50 -16.55
C GLN A 163 -23.30 -6.09 -16.44
N GLU A 164 -23.93 -5.57 -17.49
CA GLU A 164 -24.63 -4.27 -17.45
C GLU A 164 -25.71 -4.22 -16.37
N LYS A 165 -26.43 -5.34 -16.14
CA LYS A 165 -27.51 -5.43 -15.14
C LYS A 165 -26.99 -5.41 -13.71
N ILE A 166 -25.83 -5.99 -13.47
CA ILE A 166 -25.21 -6.12 -12.14
C ILE A 166 -24.07 -5.12 -11.90
N LYS A 167 -23.85 -4.20 -12.84
CA LYS A 167 -22.72 -3.25 -12.83
C LYS A 167 -22.63 -2.46 -11.53
N HIS A 168 -23.77 -2.06 -10.98
CA HIS A 168 -23.84 -1.32 -9.72
C HIS A 168 -23.37 -2.16 -8.51
N HIS A 169 -23.68 -3.46 -8.48
CA HIS A 169 -23.20 -4.37 -7.44
C HIS A 169 -21.69 -4.62 -7.54
N LEU A 170 -21.17 -4.80 -8.75
CA LEU A 170 -19.74 -4.92 -8.98
C LEU A 170 -19.00 -3.64 -8.58
N GLU A 171 -19.55 -2.47 -8.90
CA GLU A 171 -18.99 -1.18 -8.50
C GLU A 171 -18.94 -1.05 -6.97
N GLU A 172 -20.00 -1.43 -6.25
CA GLU A 172 -20.02 -1.43 -4.78
C GLU A 172 -18.91 -2.32 -4.19
N ILE A 173 -18.77 -3.56 -4.69
CA ILE A 173 -17.70 -4.48 -4.25
C ILE A 173 -16.32 -3.84 -4.47
N LYS A 174 -16.09 -3.27 -5.66
CA LYS A 174 -14.81 -2.61 -5.98
C LYS A 174 -14.54 -1.43 -5.05
N VAL A 175 -15.53 -0.58 -4.79
CA VAL A 175 -15.41 0.55 -3.88
C VAL A 175 -15.05 0.09 -2.47
N VAL A 176 -15.72 -0.94 -1.95
CA VAL A 176 -15.41 -1.50 -0.62
C VAL A 176 -14.00 -2.07 -0.56
N LEU A 177 -13.59 -2.84 -1.57
CA LEU A 177 -12.23 -3.39 -1.64
C LEU A 177 -11.17 -2.28 -1.73
N ILE A 178 -11.37 -1.26 -2.56
CA ILE A 178 -10.47 -0.11 -2.69
C ILE A 178 -10.36 0.64 -1.36
N LYS A 179 -11.50 0.91 -0.71
CA LYS A 179 -11.57 1.62 0.57
C LYS A 179 -10.81 0.88 1.67
N ARG A 180 -10.92 -0.45 1.72
CA ARG A 180 -10.27 -1.28 2.74
C ARG A 180 -8.79 -1.56 2.45
N LEU A 181 -8.40 -1.73 1.19
CA LEU A 181 -7.00 -2.05 0.81
C LEU A 181 -6.12 -0.82 0.60
N MET A 182 -6.68 0.28 0.10
CA MET A 182 -5.89 1.36 -0.50
C MET A 182 -6.14 2.71 0.17
N SER A 183 -7.34 3.28 -0.01
CA SER A 183 -7.64 4.65 0.42
C SER A 183 -9.14 4.88 0.58
N ASP A 184 -9.52 5.63 1.62
CA ASP A 184 -10.86 6.15 1.87
C ASP A 184 -11.08 7.56 1.30
N GLN A 185 -10.09 8.14 0.63
CA GLN A 185 -10.21 9.45 -0.01
C GLN A 185 -11.16 9.37 -1.20
N LEU A 186 -12.28 10.09 -1.13
CA LEU A 186 -13.31 10.07 -2.18
C LEU A 186 -12.78 10.36 -3.59
N PRO A 187 -11.86 11.33 -3.82
CA PRO A 187 -11.38 11.57 -5.17
C PRO A 187 -10.44 10.47 -5.68
N PHE A 188 -9.71 9.78 -4.79
CA PHE A 188 -8.95 8.58 -5.15
C PHE A 188 -9.92 7.46 -5.58
N ILE A 189 -10.94 7.18 -4.77
CA ILE A 189 -11.95 6.15 -5.04
C ILE A 189 -12.68 6.43 -6.37
N ALA A 190 -13.02 7.69 -6.64
CA ALA A 190 -13.71 8.10 -7.85
C ALA A 190 -12.97 7.71 -9.14
N VAL A 191 -11.63 7.79 -9.14
CA VAL A 191 -10.78 7.34 -10.23
C VAL A 191 -10.61 5.82 -10.17
N ALA A 192 -10.16 5.29 -9.02
CA ALA A 192 -9.78 3.90 -8.83
C ALA A 192 -10.88 2.90 -9.19
N LYS A 193 -12.16 3.18 -8.86
CA LYS A 193 -13.28 2.28 -9.16
C LYS A 193 -13.51 2.08 -10.66
N ASN A 194 -13.07 3.03 -11.49
CA ASN A 194 -13.19 2.98 -12.95
C ASN A 194 -11.96 2.38 -13.64
N VAL A 195 -10.88 2.14 -12.87
CA VAL A 195 -9.59 1.64 -13.38
C VAL A 195 -9.38 0.18 -13.01
N PHE A 196 -9.49 -0.18 -11.72
CA PHE A 196 -9.17 -1.52 -11.25
C PHE A 196 -10.20 -2.56 -11.69
N ALA A 197 -9.76 -3.78 -11.98
CA ALA A 197 -10.59 -4.98 -11.98
C ALA A 197 -10.47 -5.73 -10.65
N ILE A 198 -11.32 -6.74 -10.40
CA ILE A 198 -11.27 -7.51 -9.14
C ILE A 198 -9.93 -8.25 -9.00
N HIS A 199 -9.40 -8.80 -10.09
CA HIS A 199 -8.09 -9.48 -10.08
C HIS A 199 -6.92 -8.54 -9.73
N ASP A 200 -7.00 -7.24 -10.05
CA ASP A 200 -5.98 -6.27 -9.66
C ASP A 200 -5.98 -6.04 -8.15
N LEU A 201 -7.16 -5.92 -7.55
CA LEU A 201 -7.34 -5.76 -6.11
C LEU A 201 -6.93 -7.02 -5.36
N ARG A 202 -7.17 -8.20 -5.95
CA ARG A 202 -6.69 -9.48 -5.44
C ARG A 202 -5.16 -9.54 -5.44
N TRP A 203 -4.51 -9.09 -6.51
CA TRP A 203 -3.05 -9.02 -6.59
C TRP A 203 -2.44 -8.19 -5.44
N VAL A 204 -3.08 -7.08 -5.06
CA VAL A 204 -2.70 -6.26 -3.91
C VAL A 204 -2.91 -7.02 -2.60
N TYR A 205 -4.09 -7.62 -2.41
CA TYR A 205 -4.44 -8.36 -1.19
C TYR A 205 -3.50 -9.53 -0.93
N GLU A 206 -3.13 -10.30 -1.95
CA GLU A 206 -2.19 -11.43 -1.83
C GLU A 206 -0.77 -11.01 -1.44
N ARG A 207 -0.42 -9.73 -1.63
CA ARG A 207 0.89 -9.14 -1.26
C ARG A 207 0.84 -8.32 0.02
N LEU A 208 -0.34 -8.19 0.63
CA LEU A 208 -0.55 -7.48 1.88
C LEU A 208 -0.33 -8.42 3.07
N ILE A 209 0.66 -8.10 3.89
CA ILE A 209 0.96 -8.77 5.15
C ILE A 209 0.27 -8.01 6.28
N GLY A 210 -0.56 -8.71 7.04
CA GLY A 210 -1.32 -8.13 8.15
C GLY A 210 -2.61 -7.42 7.69
N ARG A 211 -3.06 -6.44 8.48
CA ARG A 211 -4.34 -5.73 8.29
C ARG A 211 -4.15 -4.25 8.02
N GLY A 212 -5.21 -3.62 7.54
CA GLY A 212 -5.22 -2.20 7.18
C GLY A 212 -4.92 -1.96 5.69
N LYS A 213 -4.67 -0.70 5.37
CA LYS A 213 -4.43 -0.23 4.00
C LYS A 213 -2.95 -0.28 3.66
N ILE A 214 -2.62 -0.27 2.37
CA ILE A 214 -1.24 -0.30 1.84
C ILE A 214 -0.55 1.09 1.85
N GLY A 215 -1.30 2.16 2.15
CA GLY A 215 -0.79 3.53 2.20
C GLY A 215 -0.82 4.26 0.86
N GLY A 216 -0.61 5.58 0.90
CA GLY A 216 -0.80 6.47 -0.24
C GLY A 216 0.21 6.29 -1.37
N LYS A 217 1.51 6.12 -1.06
CA LYS A 217 2.55 5.85 -2.07
C LYS A 217 2.28 4.56 -2.84
N ALA A 218 2.03 3.48 -2.12
CA ALA A 218 1.73 2.18 -2.73
C ALA A 218 0.45 2.25 -3.58
N SER A 219 -0.59 2.92 -3.04
CA SER A 219 -1.86 3.09 -3.74
C SER A 219 -1.74 3.91 -5.02
N GLY A 220 -1.00 5.02 -4.98
CA GLY A 220 -0.71 5.86 -6.14
C GLY A 220 0.12 5.14 -7.20
N MET A 221 1.13 4.35 -6.79
CA MET A 221 1.94 3.53 -7.70
C MET A 221 1.08 2.49 -8.44
N VAL A 222 0.28 1.72 -7.70
CA VAL A 222 -0.55 0.64 -8.27
C VAL A 222 -1.66 1.20 -9.17
N LEU A 223 -2.27 2.33 -8.78
CA LEU A 223 -3.28 3.00 -9.60
C LEU A 223 -2.67 3.53 -10.90
N ALA A 224 -1.52 4.22 -10.84
CA ALA A 224 -0.85 4.72 -12.04
C ALA A 224 -0.45 3.59 -12.98
N TRP A 225 0.07 2.48 -12.46
CA TRP A 225 0.38 1.29 -13.24
C TRP A 225 -0.85 0.79 -14.02
N LYS A 226 -2.00 0.66 -13.35
CA LYS A 226 -3.22 0.18 -14.00
C LYS A 226 -3.84 1.19 -14.96
N ILE A 227 -3.75 2.49 -14.67
CA ILE A 227 -4.11 3.55 -15.63
C ILE A 227 -3.31 3.40 -16.91
N LEU A 228 -2.00 3.17 -16.81
CA LEU A 228 -1.13 3.02 -17.96
C LEU A 228 -1.41 1.75 -18.76
N GLN A 229 -1.92 0.70 -18.12
CA GLN A 229 -2.33 -0.54 -18.78
C GLN A 229 -3.72 -0.48 -19.44
N LEU A 230 -4.49 0.60 -19.25
CA LEU A 230 -5.79 0.75 -19.90
C LEU A 230 -5.65 0.84 -21.42
N ASN A 231 -6.43 0.04 -22.13
CA ASN A 231 -6.58 0.11 -23.58
C ASN A 231 -8.01 0.60 -23.91
N ARG A 232 -8.18 1.92 -24.01
CA ARG A 232 -9.45 2.59 -24.36
C ARG A 232 -9.24 3.56 -25.52
N GLU A 233 -10.29 3.74 -26.32
CA GLU A 233 -10.30 4.73 -27.39
C GLU A 233 -9.99 6.13 -26.83
N GLY A 234 -9.16 6.89 -27.55
CA GLY A 234 -8.73 8.23 -27.13
C GLY A 234 -7.52 8.30 -26.18
N LEU A 235 -7.05 7.18 -25.61
CA LEU A 235 -5.90 7.18 -24.68
C LEU A 235 -4.53 6.97 -25.35
N GLY A 236 -4.48 6.85 -26.68
CA GLY A 236 -3.23 6.62 -27.43
C GLY A 236 -2.85 5.14 -27.57
N PRO A 237 -1.57 4.82 -27.84
CA PRO A 237 -1.14 3.45 -28.13
C PRO A 237 -1.23 2.52 -26.92
N ASP A 238 -1.31 1.22 -27.14
CA ASP A 238 -1.25 0.24 -26.05
C ASP A 238 0.13 0.27 -25.38
N LEU A 239 0.14 0.49 -24.06
CA LEU A 239 1.35 0.53 -23.23
C LEU A 239 1.45 -0.70 -22.32
N HIS A 240 0.48 -1.62 -22.36
CA HIS A 240 0.35 -2.71 -21.39
C HIS A 240 1.62 -3.54 -21.25
N SER A 241 2.27 -3.87 -22.38
CA SER A 241 3.49 -4.70 -22.43
C SER A 241 4.81 -3.93 -22.20
N LEU A 242 4.71 -2.64 -21.90
CA LEU A 242 5.86 -1.74 -21.68
C LEU A 242 5.89 -1.18 -20.25
N VAL A 243 4.83 -1.39 -19.45
CA VAL A 243 4.69 -0.75 -18.14
C VAL A 243 4.52 -1.80 -17.05
N HIS A 244 5.37 -1.68 -16.03
CA HIS A 244 5.49 -2.63 -14.93
C HIS A 244 5.57 -1.91 -13.59
N VAL A 245 5.36 -2.66 -12.51
CA VAL A 245 5.77 -2.30 -11.15
C VAL A 245 6.74 -3.36 -10.65
N PRO A 246 7.69 -3.03 -9.75
CA PRO A 246 8.52 -4.05 -9.13
C PRO A 246 7.67 -5.00 -8.26
N ASP A 247 8.15 -6.22 -8.01
CA ASP A 247 7.46 -7.26 -7.21
C ASP A 247 7.32 -6.86 -5.73
N THR A 248 6.36 -5.98 -5.48
CA THR A 248 6.28 -5.21 -4.23
C THR A 248 5.38 -5.92 -3.22
N PHE A 249 5.83 -6.00 -1.97
CA PHE A 249 5.04 -6.46 -0.83
C PHE A 249 4.66 -5.28 0.07
N PHE A 250 3.55 -5.43 0.80
CA PHE A 250 3.00 -4.38 1.64
C PHE A 250 2.83 -4.89 3.07
N ILE A 251 3.18 -4.08 4.06
CA ILE A 251 2.81 -4.28 5.45
C ILE A 251 1.65 -3.32 5.74
N GLY A 252 0.51 -3.88 6.14
CA GLY A 252 -0.71 -3.11 6.34
C GLY A 252 -0.60 -2.09 7.47
N SER A 253 -1.31 -0.98 7.32
CA SER A 253 -1.21 0.18 8.21
C SER A 253 -1.64 -0.05 9.66
N GLU A 254 -2.31 -1.16 9.99
CA GLU A 254 -2.71 -1.48 11.38
C GLU A 254 -1.58 -2.15 12.18
N LEU A 255 -0.58 -2.72 11.51
CA LEU A 255 0.53 -3.42 12.18
C LEU A 255 1.39 -2.50 13.04
N ILE A 256 1.40 -1.19 12.78
CA ILE A 256 2.08 -0.23 13.66
C ILE A 256 1.48 -0.25 15.07
N TYR A 257 0.15 -0.38 15.22
CA TYR A 257 -0.47 -0.42 16.55
C TYR A 257 -0.13 -1.70 17.30
N GLU A 258 -0.16 -2.84 16.61
CA GLU A 258 0.24 -4.12 17.19
C GLU A 258 1.71 -4.06 17.65
N PHE A 259 2.59 -3.48 16.83
CA PHE A 259 3.98 -3.25 17.18
C PHE A 259 4.13 -2.33 18.41
N LEU A 260 3.41 -1.21 18.47
CA LEU A 260 3.48 -0.29 19.60
C LEU A 260 2.97 -0.96 20.88
N TYR A 261 1.83 -1.66 20.80
CA TYR A 261 1.21 -2.37 21.93
C TYR A 261 2.13 -3.47 22.49
N LEU A 262 2.64 -4.35 21.61
CA LEU A 262 3.52 -5.45 21.97
C LEU A 262 4.77 -4.98 22.73
N ASN A 263 5.23 -3.77 22.42
CA ASN A 263 6.45 -3.19 22.98
C ASN A 263 6.19 -2.12 24.07
N LYS A 264 4.94 -1.91 24.48
CA LYS A 264 4.53 -0.89 25.48
C LYS A 264 4.99 0.52 25.10
N LEU A 265 4.87 0.85 23.82
CA LEU A 265 5.30 2.11 23.23
C LEU A 265 4.14 3.09 23.01
N GLU A 266 2.91 2.78 23.43
CA GLU A 266 1.75 3.68 23.22
C GLU A 266 1.94 5.04 23.88
N ARG A 267 2.75 5.09 24.95
CA ARG A 267 3.15 6.32 25.62
C ARG A 267 3.83 7.35 24.72
N PHE A 268 4.33 6.95 23.54
CA PHE A 268 4.95 7.87 22.58
C PHE A 268 3.94 8.50 21.61
N VAL A 269 2.72 7.96 21.51
CA VAL A 269 1.68 8.48 20.61
C VAL A 269 1.24 9.89 20.99
N ASN A 270 1.23 10.22 22.29
CA ASN A 270 0.86 11.55 22.78
C ASN A 270 1.94 12.63 22.52
N GLN A 271 3.15 12.25 22.08
CA GLN A 271 4.23 13.22 21.88
C GLN A 271 3.93 14.24 20.79
N LYS A 272 2.98 13.94 19.91
CA LYS A 272 2.49 14.88 18.90
C LYS A 272 1.92 16.18 19.49
N TYR A 273 1.59 16.20 20.79
CA TYR A 273 1.11 17.38 21.53
C TYR A 273 2.19 18.08 22.36
N LEU A 274 3.42 17.57 22.38
CA LEU A 274 4.52 18.22 23.08
C LEU A 274 5.11 19.36 22.26
N PRO A 275 5.70 20.38 22.90
CA PRO A 275 6.47 21.41 22.23
C PRO A 275 7.60 20.82 21.37
N ASP A 276 7.90 21.42 20.22
CA ASP A 276 8.87 20.88 19.26
C ASP A 276 10.25 20.59 19.86
N ALA A 277 10.74 21.47 20.75
CA ALA A 277 12.01 21.28 21.44
C ALA A 277 12.03 20.01 22.30
N GLU A 278 10.93 19.69 22.99
CA GLU A 278 10.81 18.47 23.79
C GLU A 278 10.74 17.23 22.90
N ARG A 279 10.03 17.30 21.76
CA ARG A 279 9.98 16.21 20.78
C ARG A 279 11.37 15.87 20.26
N GLN A 280 12.18 16.87 19.92
CA GLN A 280 13.55 16.68 19.45
C GLN A 280 14.42 15.97 20.49
N VAL A 281 14.27 16.30 21.78
CA VAL A 281 15.02 15.66 22.87
C VAL A 281 14.57 14.21 23.09
N GLN A 282 13.28 13.92 22.97
CA GLN A 282 12.74 12.57 23.20
C GLN A 282 12.95 11.63 22.00
N TYR A 283 13.01 12.16 20.77
CA TYR A 283 13.04 11.35 19.55
C TYR A 283 14.14 10.26 19.53
N PRO A 284 15.41 10.53 19.91
CA PRO A 284 16.43 9.48 19.97
C PRO A 284 16.07 8.32 20.90
N GLN A 285 15.34 8.58 21.99
CA GLN A 285 14.89 7.55 22.92
C GLN A 285 13.78 6.68 22.33
N ILE A 286 12.87 7.28 21.55
CA ILE A 286 11.85 6.55 20.79
C ILE A 286 12.50 5.64 19.78
N VAL A 287 13.46 6.17 19.00
CA VAL A 287 14.19 5.39 18.01
C VAL A 287 14.86 4.19 18.68
N ALA A 288 15.57 4.40 19.80
CA ALA A 288 16.18 3.31 20.56
C ALA A 288 15.14 2.28 21.05
N ALA A 289 14.00 2.73 21.55
CA ALA A 289 12.93 1.86 22.03
C ALA A 289 12.28 1.05 20.89
N CYS A 290 12.01 1.67 19.73
CA CYS A 290 11.51 0.98 18.54
C CYS A 290 12.54 -0.03 18.01
N MET A 291 13.83 0.33 18.01
CA MET A 291 14.90 -0.57 17.57
C MET A 291 15.06 -1.80 18.49
N ALA A 292 14.80 -1.66 19.78
CA ALA A 292 14.78 -2.77 20.74
C ALA A 292 13.46 -3.58 20.69
N GLY A 293 12.44 -3.08 19.99
CA GLY A 293 11.12 -3.68 19.95
C GLY A 293 11.07 -4.99 19.15
N LYS A 294 10.18 -5.90 19.56
CA LYS A 294 9.86 -7.13 18.84
C LYS A 294 8.78 -6.88 17.81
N LEU A 295 8.92 -7.48 16.63
CA LEU A 295 7.85 -7.54 15.64
C LEU A 295 7.04 -8.84 15.87
N PRO A 296 5.73 -8.86 15.55
CA PRO A 296 4.91 -10.07 15.71
C PRO A 296 5.50 -11.28 14.97
N ASP A 297 5.44 -12.47 15.57
CA ASP A 297 6.07 -13.67 15.00
C ASP A 297 5.52 -14.01 13.61
N PHE A 298 4.21 -13.87 13.40
CA PHE A 298 3.60 -14.10 12.09
C PHE A 298 4.17 -13.18 10.99
N LEU A 299 4.52 -11.94 11.34
CA LEU A 299 5.11 -10.98 10.41
C LEU A 299 6.54 -11.42 10.07
N VAL A 300 7.33 -11.83 11.07
CA VAL A 300 8.70 -12.32 10.86
C VAL A 300 8.72 -13.52 9.91
N GLU A 301 7.79 -14.47 10.07
CA GLU A 301 7.69 -15.65 9.20
C GLU A 301 7.37 -15.26 7.75
N HIS A 302 6.37 -14.40 7.51
CA HIS A 302 6.06 -13.92 6.15
C HIS A 302 7.23 -13.13 5.53
N LEU A 303 7.93 -12.31 6.30
CA LEU A 303 9.09 -11.56 5.79
C LEU A 303 10.23 -12.46 5.36
N ARG A 304 10.39 -13.64 5.99
CA ARG A 304 11.35 -14.65 5.54
C ARG A 304 10.98 -15.18 4.15
N GLU A 305 9.69 -15.43 3.90
CA GLU A 305 9.20 -15.85 2.58
C GLU A 305 9.41 -14.75 1.52
N VAL A 306 9.14 -13.48 1.86
CA VAL A 306 9.41 -12.34 0.98
C VAL A 306 10.88 -12.29 0.56
N LEU A 307 11.82 -12.46 1.49
CA LEU A 307 13.25 -12.48 1.17
C LEU A 307 13.65 -13.62 0.24
N VAL A 308 13.03 -14.79 0.39
CA VAL A 308 13.24 -15.93 -0.53
C VAL A 308 12.80 -15.57 -1.95
N GLN A 309 11.65 -14.92 -2.10
CA GLN A 309 11.13 -14.49 -3.41
C GLN A 309 11.98 -13.38 -4.07
N PHE A 310 12.75 -12.63 -3.29
CA PHE A 310 13.66 -11.64 -3.84
C PHE A 310 14.92 -12.25 -4.45
N HIS A 311 15.24 -13.52 -4.18
CA HIS A 311 16.37 -14.24 -4.76
C HIS A 311 17.72 -13.49 -4.62
N GLY A 312 17.97 -12.89 -3.45
CA GLY A 312 19.19 -12.13 -3.18
C GLY A 312 19.27 -10.77 -3.91
N ARG A 313 18.19 -10.33 -4.58
CA ARG A 313 18.13 -8.99 -5.19
C ARG A 313 18.13 -7.92 -4.08
N PRO A 314 18.90 -6.83 -4.24
CA PRO A 314 18.76 -5.65 -3.40
C PRO A 314 17.32 -5.13 -3.38
N PHE A 315 16.86 -4.62 -2.24
CA PHE A 315 15.50 -4.10 -2.09
C PHE A 315 15.48 -2.83 -1.25
N ILE A 316 14.35 -2.15 -1.26
CA ILE A 316 14.10 -0.92 -0.52
C ILE A 316 12.84 -1.07 0.31
N VAL A 317 12.90 -0.58 1.54
CA VAL A 317 11.79 -0.53 2.48
C VAL A 317 11.37 0.92 2.60
N ARG A 318 10.16 1.25 2.14
CA ARG A 318 9.65 2.62 2.05
C ARG A 318 8.44 2.77 2.97
N SER A 319 8.40 3.86 3.72
CA SER A 319 7.18 4.31 4.37
C SER A 319 6.08 4.59 3.33
N SER A 320 4.85 4.19 3.62
CA SER A 320 3.66 4.45 2.79
C SER A 320 2.55 4.95 3.72
N SER A 321 2.58 6.24 4.02
CA SER A 321 1.65 6.86 4.99
C SER A 321 0.25 7.02 4.37
N LEU A 322 -0.80 7.02 5.20
CA LEU A 322 -2.17 7.34 4.75
C LEU A 322 -2.41 8.84 4.49
N LEU A 323 -1.42 9.70 4.73
CA LEU A 323 -1.46 11.10 4.36
C LEU A 323 -0.79 11.38 3.01
N GLU A 324 -0.05 10.40 2.45
CA GLU A 324 0.71 10.59 1.21
C GLU A 324 -0.16 10.61 -0.06
N ASP A 325 -1.42 10.16 0.02
CA ASP A 325 -2.44 10.26 -1.02
C ASP A 325 -3.36 11.48 -0.86
N HIS A 326 -3.10 12.35 0.12
CA HIS A 326 -3.90 13.56 0.29
C HIS A 326 -3.62 14.55 -0.85
N LEU A 327 -4.69 14.95 -1.55
CA LEU A 327 -4.60 15.71 -2.80
C LEU A 327 -4.10 17.14 -2.62
N ASP A 328 -4.21 17.67 -1.41
CA ASP A 328 -3.89 19.06 -1.08
C ASP A 328 -2.51 19.24 -0.43
N TYR A 329 -1.87 18.13 0.01
CA TYR A 329 -0.64 18.20 0.79
C TYR A 329 0.37 17.14 0.32
N ALA A 330 1.51 17.59 -0.21
CA ALA A 330 2.60 16.69 -0.58
C ALA A 330 3.40 16.26 0.67
N PHE A 331 3.05 15.13 1.27
CA PHE A 331 3.87 14.45 2.30
C PHE A 331 4.98 13.57 1.70
N ALA A 332 5.15 13.60 0.37
CA ALA A 332 6.17 12.85 -0.34
C ALA A 332 7.59 13.17 0.17
N GLY A 333 8.33 12.13 0.54
CA GLY A 333 9.74 12.22 0.93
C GLY A 333 10.01 12.69 2.37
N LYS A 334 9.00 12.74 3.24
CA LYS A 334 9.16 13.17 4.64
C LYS A 334 9.53 12.05 5.61
N TYR A 335 9.14 10.83 5.29
CA TYR A 335 9.33 9.66 6.12
C TYR A 335 10.47 8.77 5.62
N ALA A 336 10.95 7.87 6.49
CA ALA A 336 12.14 7.07 6.22
C ALA A 336 12.00 6.15 5.00
N THR A 337 13.08 6.05 4.25
CA THR A 337 13.26 5.08 3.17
C THR A 337 14.61 4.41 3.39
N ILE A 338 14.62 3.09 3.49
CA ILE A 338 15.77 2.32 3.94
C ILE A 338 16.13 1.29 2.89
N PHE A 339 17.35 1.36 2.43
CA PHE A 339 17.89 0.44 1.47
C PHE A 339 18.46 -0.80 2.16
N CYS A 340 18.20 -1.97 1.59
CA CYS A 340 18.67 -3.26 2.07
C CYS A 340 19.36 -3.98 0.90
N PRO A 341 20.69 -4.08 0.90
CA PRO A 341 21.39 -4.61 -0.26
C PRO A 341 21.27 -6.12 -0.41
N ASN A 342 20.88 -6.84 0.65
CA ASN A 342 20.45 -8.25 0.58
C ASN A 342 21.53 -9.23 0.09
N GLN A 343 22.81 -8.94 0.36
CA GLN A 343 23.96 -9.77 -0.05
C GLN A 343 24.54 -10.64 1.08
N GLY A 344 24.05 -10.49 2.32
CA GLY A 344 24.52 -11.24 3.49
C GLY A 344 23.94 -12.66 3.58
N MET A 345 24.18 -13.33 4.71
CA MET A 345 23.52 -14.60 5.00
C MET A 345 22.02 -14.38 5.23
N PRO A 346 21.15 -15.39 5.01
CA PRO A 346 19.70 -15.24 5.16
C PRO A 346 19.26 -14.68 6.52
N ALA A 347 19.96 -15.04 7.61
CA ALA A 347 19.67 -14.53 8.94
C ALA A 347 20.01 -13.03 9.09
N ASP A 348 21.12 -12.58 8.51
CA ASP A 348 21.55 -11.17 8.53
C ASP A 348 20.61 -10.31 7.69
N ASN A 349 20.25 -10.77 6.49
CA ASN A 349 19.30 -10.07 5.61
C ASN A 349 17.92 -9.95 6.27
N LEU A 350 17.48 -10.97 7.00
CA LEU A 350 16.26 -10.90 7.80
C LEU A 350 16.39 -9.88 8.93
N ALA A 351 17.50 -9.90 9.67
CA ALA A 351 17.75 -8.92 10.74
C ALA A 351 17.73 -7.47 10.20
N ASP A 352 18.34 -7.23 9.04
CA ASP A 352 18.37 -5.94 8.36
C ASP A 352 16.96 -5.49 7.94
N LEU A 353 16.15 -6.38 7.34
CA LEU A 353 14.76 -6.10 6.99
C LEU A 353 13.92 -5.74 8.23
N LEU A 354 14.04 -6.51 9.32
CA LEU A 354 13.32 -6.25 10.56
C LEU A 354 13.76 -4.90 11.17
N ASN A 355 15.05 -4.59 11.11
CA ASN A 355 15.58 -3.30 11.57
C ASN A 355 15.09 -2.13 10.70
N ALA A 356 14.99 -2.32 9.38
CA ALA A 356 14.42 -1.32 8.48
C ALA A 356 12.96 -1.01 8.84
N ILE A 357 12.15 -2.05 9.10
CA ILE A 357 10.75 -1.87 9.52
C ILE A 357 10.65 -1.09 10.83
N ARG A 358 11.45 -1.45 11.86
CA ARG A 358 11.48 -0.73 13.15
C ARG A 358 11.84 0.74 12.98
N ARG A 359 12.82 1.05 12.12
CA ARG A 359 13.23 2.43 11.82
C ARG A 359 12.13 3.22 11.12
N ILE A 360 11.37 2.58 10.22
CA ILE A 360 10.23 3.24 9.57
C ILE A 360 9.14 3.55 10.59
N TYR A 361 8.79 2.62 11.47
CA TYR A 361 7.84 2.90 12.55
C TYR A 361 8.34 3.98 13.51
N ALA A 362 9.63 4.03 13.82
CA ALA A 362 10.21 5.13 14.58
C ALA A 362 10.05 6.48 13.85
N SER A 363 10.20 6.50 12.52
CA SER A 363 10.09 7.73 11.71
C SER A 363 8.69 8.36 11.71
N THR A 364 7.65 7.61 12.09
CA THR A 364 6.31 8.17 12.33
C THR A 364 6.31 9.22 13.44
N PHE A 365 7.26 9.13 14.37
CA PHE A 365 7.44 10.07 15.49
C PHE A 365 8.48 11.16 15.22
N ASP A 366 8.95 11.31 13.97
CA ASP A 366 9.97 12.30 13.63
C ASP A 366 9.45 13.74 13.84
N PRO A 367 10.18 14.59 14.59
CA PRO A 367 9.76 15.96 14.83
C PRO A 367 9.59 16.80 13.56
N ASN A 368 10.37 16.54 12.49
CA ASN A 368 10.20 17.22 11.21
C ASN A 368 8.88 16.82 10.54
N ALA A 369 8.54 15.53 10.58
CA ALA A 369 7.28 15.04 10.03
C ALA A 369 6.08 15.63 10.81
N MET A 370 6.18 15.72 12.14
CA MET A 370 5.14 16.33 12.97
C MET A 370 4.98 17.84 12.69
N ARG A 371 6.08 18.59 12.53
CA ARG A 371 6.01 20.02 12.15
C ARG A 371 5.30 20.26 10.83
N GLU A 372 5.55 19.41 9.84
CA GLU A 372 4.85 19.52 8.55
C GLU A 372 3.35 19.22 8.71
N ARG A 373 2.99 18.25 9.55
CA ARG A 373 1.57 17.98 9.86
C ARG A 373 0.91 19.15 10.58
N GLU A 374 1.59 19.78 11.54
CA GLU A 374 1.10 20.98 12.24
C GLU A 374 0.84 22.13 11.25
N LYS A 375 1.76 22.36 10.31
CA LYS A 375 1.63 23.40 9.27
C LYS A 375 0.34 23.26 8.45
N TYR A 376 -0.14 22.04 8.25
CA TYR A 376 -1.34 21.74 7.49
C TYR A 376 -2.57 21.40 8.36
N GLY A 377 -2.47 21.54 9.69
CA GLY A 377 -3.56 21.24 10.61
C GLY A 377 -3.89 19.75 10.75
N LEU A 378 -2.93 18.86 10.46
CA LEU A 378 -3.08 17.41 10.41
C LEU A 378 -2.48 16.68 11.63
N ILE A 379 -2.22 17.40 12.71
CA ILE A 379 -1.61 16.82 13.92
C ILE A 379 -2.58 15.85 14.63
N ASP A 380 -3.89 16.13 14.57
CA ASP A 380 -4.93 15.27 15.13
C ASP A 380 -5.31 14.11 14.23
N TYR A 381 -4.93 14.15 12.95
CA TYR A 381 -5.12 13.03 12.04
C TYR A 381 -4.40 11.78 12.55
N ASP A 382 -5.06 10.64 12.46
CA ASP A 382 -4.52 9.36 12.87
C ASP A 382 -3.57 8.83 11.77
N GLU A 383 -2.29 9.18 11.89
CA GLU A 383 -1.24 8.78 10.92
C GLU A 383 -0.89 7.31 11.08
N ARG A 384 -1.46 6.48 10.20
CA ARG A 384 -1.16 5.06 10.14
C ARG A 384 -0.09 4.81 9.09
N MET A 385 1.01 4.20 9.53
CA MET A 385 2.14 3.92 8.66
C MET A 385 2.03 2.50 8.08
N ALA A 386 1.68 2.41 6.80
CA ALA A 386 1.95 1.20 6.03
C ALA A 386 3.41 1.21 5.55
N ILE A 387 3.90 0.04 5.16
CA ILE A 387 5.28 -0.12 4.66
C ILE A 387 5.24 -0.85 3.32
N MET A 388 6.06 -0.38 2.38
CA MET A 388 6.25 -0.99 1.08
C MET A 388 7.65 -1.61 1.02
N ILE A 389 7.73 -2.90 0.68
CA ILE A 389 9.00 -3.64 0.51
C ILE A 389 9.13 -3.95 -0.97
N GLN A 390 10.12 -3.36 -1.61
CA GLN A 390 10.21 -3.32 -3.06
C GLN A 390 11.60 -3.76 -3.54
N PRO A 391 11.74 -4.83 -4.33
CA PRO A 391 13.01 -5.17 -4.93
C PRO A 391 13.42 -4.06 -5.90
N LEU A 392 14.72 -3.73 -5.90
CA LEU A 392 15.24 -2.72 -6.81
C LEU A 392 15.29 -3.27 -8.24
N VAL A 393 14.90 -2.43 -9.19
CA VAL A 393 15.04 -2.71 -10.61
C VAL A 393 16.39 -2.12 -11.06
N GLY A 394 17.23 -2.95 -11.66
CA GLY A 394 18.54 -2.56 -12.12
C GLY A 394 19.39 -3.76 -12.51
N GLU A 395 20.62 -3.48 -12.91
CA GLU A 395 21.57 -4.46 -13.41
C GLU A 395 22.83 -4.49 -12.55
N ARG A 396 23.46 -5.67 -12.50
CA ARG A 396 24.77 -5.85 -11.86
C ARG A 396 25.87 -5.61 -12.89
N HIS A 397 26.80 -4.72 -12.55
CA HIS A 397 28.00 -4.41 -13.32
C HIS A 397 29.22 -4.62 -12.42
N GLY A 398 29.91 -5.75 -12.61
CA GLY A 398 31.01 -6.16 -11.74
C GLY A 398 30.55 -6.32 -10.29
N ARG A 399 31.11 -5.48 -9.39
CA ARG A 399 30.73 -5.41 -7.97
C ARG A 399 29.58 -4.44 -7.68
N TYR A 400 29.16 -3.66 -8.67
CA TYR A 400 28.14 -2.62 -8.50
C TYR A 400 26.76 -3.08 -8.98
N PHE A 401 25.71 -2.54 -8.39
CA PHE A 401 24.32 -2.69 -8.82
C PHE A 401 23.65 -1.32 -8.90
N PHE A 402 22.95 -1.04 -10.00
CA PHE A 402 22.20 0.20 -10.16
C PHE A 402 21.17 0.14 -11.29
N PRO A 403 20.11 0.97 -11.24
CA PRO A 403 19.16 1.14 -12.33
C PRO A 403 19.81 1.84 -13.52
N THR A 404 19.44 1.40 -14.72
CA THR A 404 19.97 1.94 -15.97
C THR A 404 19.55 3.37 -16.21
N ILE A 405 18.30 3.72 -15.95
CA ILE A 405 17.84 5.12 -15.97
C ILE A 405 16.82 5.28 -14.85
N VAL A 406 16.96 6.32 -14.05
CA VAL A 406 15.94 6.77 -13.10
C VAL A 406 15.45 8.14 -13.54
N GLY A 407 14.16 8.39 -13.39
CA GLY A 407 13.61 9.68 -13.76
C GLY A 407 12.40 10.09 -12.94
N THR A 408 12.19 11.41 -12.97
CA THR A 408 10.94 12.04 -12.54
C THR A 408 10.33 12.72 -13.75
N GLY A 409 9.08 12.40 -14.07
CA GLY A 409 8.34 13.03 -15.14
C GLY A 409 7.19 13.86 -14.61
N TRP A 410 7.01 15.06 -15.15
CA TRP A 410 5.87 15.93 -14.85
C TRP A 410 5.00 16.06 -16.09
N SER A 411 3.70 15.81 -15.96
CA SER A 411 2.78 15.95 -17.09
C SER A 411 2.55 17.42 -17.49
N GLU A 412 2.67 18.33 -16.51
CA GLU A 412 2.82 19.76 -16.76
C GLU A 412 4.25 20.19 -16.46
N ASN A 413 4.92 20.87 -17.39
CA ASN A 413 6.29 21.34 -17.21
C ASN A 413 6.35 22.54 -16.23
N PRO A 414 6.90 22.38 -15.00
CA PRO A 414 7.07 23.51 -14.09
C PRO A 414 8.14 24.49 -14.57
N PHE A 415 9.09 24.05 -15.42
CA PHE A 415 10.20 24.83 -15.97
C PHE A 415 9.90 25.38 -17.38
N HIS A 416 8.62 25.54 -17.73
CA HIS A 416 8.22 25.88 -19.11
C HIS A 416 8.76 27.24 -19.58
N GLN A 417 8.93 28.21 -18.67
CA GLN A 417 9.45 29.53 -19.00
C GLN A 417 10.94 29.47 -19.34
N GLU A 418 11.72 28.81 -18.49
CA GLU A 418 13.17 28.67 -18.62
C GLU A 418 13.57 27.78 -19.81
N MET A 419 12.71 26.84 -20.20
CA MET A 419 12.92 25.93 -21.32
C MET A 419 12.30 26.43 -22.63
N GLU A 420 11.66 27.60 -22.64
CA GLU A 420 10.87 28.11 -23.78
C GLU A 420 9.90 27.06 -24.36
N ALA A 421 9.30 26.26 -23.47
CA ALA A 421 8.44 25.13 -23.81
C ALA A 421 7.00 25.41 -23.39
N ARG A 422 6.06 24.59 -23.87
CA ARG A 422 4.68 24.66 -23.39
C ARG A 422 4.56 23.92 -22.07
N LYS A 423 3.69 24.42 -21.19
CA LYS A 423 3.40 23.78 -19.92
C LYS A 423 2.80 22.38 -20.16
N GLU A 424 1.92 22.26 -21.13
CA GLU A 424 1.16 21.04 -21.45
C GLU A 424 2.00 19.96 -22.15
N ASP A 425 3.21 20.28 -22.59
CA ASP A 425 4.10 19.30 -23.21
C ASP A 425 4.74 18.37 -22.17
N GLY A 426 4.78 18.77 -20.89
CA GLY A 426 5.44 18.03 -19.82
C GLY A 426 6.97 18.06 -19.92
N CYS A 427 7.63 17.57 -18.88
CA CYS A 427 9.10 17.45 -18.85
C CYS A 427 9.58 16.24 -18.04
N LEU A 428 10.83 15.88 -18.25
CA LEU A 428 11.51 14.79 -17.57
C LEU A 428 12.80 15.30 -16.94
N ARG A 429 13.11 14.79 -15.75
CA ARG A 429 14.44 14.86 -15.14
C ARG A 429 15.00 13.44 -15.09
N LEU A 430 16.16 13.20 -15.69
CA LEU A 430 16.79 11.88 -15.81
C LEU A 430 18.15 11.85 -15.12
N VAL A 431 18.48 10.71 -14.53
CA VAL A 431 19.76 10.40 -13.88
C VAL A 431 20.14 8.96 -14.20
N TRP A 432 21.44 8.69 -14.34
CA TRP A 432 21.97 7.33 -14.45
C TRP A 432 22.38 6.84 -13.07
N GLY A 433 21.98 5.61 -12.73
CA GLY A 433 22.05 5.10 -11.37
C GLY A 433 20.97 5.67 -10.47
N PHE A 434 21.18 5.57 -9.15
CA PHE A 434 20.16 5.98 -8.19
C PHE A 434 20.02 7.50 -8.11
N ALA A 435 18.78 7.98 -8.11
CA ALA A 435 18.47 9.35 -7.78
C ALA A 435 18.45 9.55 -6.25
N ASP A 436 18.94 10.69 -5.79
CA ASP A 436 18.81 11.10 -4.40
C ASP A 436 18.06 12.44 -4.34
N ARG A 437 16.81 12.43 -3.85
CA ARG A 437 16.06 13.68 -3.62
C ARG A 437 16.49 14.37 -2.31
N ILE A 438 17.16 13.67 -1.40
CA ILE A 438 17.20 14.06 0.02
C ILE A 438 18.62 14.32 0.55
N ILE A 439 19.65 13.65 0.03
CA ILE A 439 20.94 13.60 0.76
C ILE A 439 22.02 14.51 0.17
N ASN A 440 22.00 14.87 -1.12
CA ASN A 440 23.10 15.66 -1.68
C ASN A 440 22.68 16.66 -2.78
N LYS A 441 22.63 17.95 -2.44
CA LYS A 441 22.29 19.05 -3.37
C LYS A 441 23.28 19.18 -4.54
N GLU A 442 24.54 18.83 -4.34
CA GLU A 442 25.56 18.88 -5.40
C GLU A 442 25.36 17.76 -6.42
N PHE A 443 24.90 16.59 -5.99
CA PHE A 443 24.55 15.48 -6.89
C PHE A 443 23.20 15.69 -7.58
N SER A 444 22.23 16.34 -6.93
CA SER A 444 20.93 16.62 -7.54
C SER A 444 21.00 17.63 -8.71
N GLN A 445 22.10 18.38 -8.81
CA GLN A 445 22.38 19.28 -9.94
C GLN A 445 22.94 18.54 -11.17
N GLN A 446 23.40 17.29 -11.03
CA GLN A 446 23.90 16.45 -12.14
C GLN A 446 22.78 15.61 -12.75
N SER A 447 21.67 16.25 -13.12
CA SER A 447 20.50 15.60 -13.74
C SER A 447 20.18 16.23 -15.08
N CYS A 448 19.76 15.41 -16.05
CA CYS A 448 19.37 15.88 -17.37
C CYS A 448 17.89 16.28 -17.38
N LEU A 449 17.61 17.59 -17.53
CA LEU A 449 16.25 18.12 -17.64
C LEU A 449 15.86 18.27 -19.12
N ILE A 450 14.71 17.70 -19.52
CA ILE A 450 14.27 17.62 -20.91
C ILE A 450 12.80 18.01 -21.02
N ALA A 451 12.49 18.98 -21.89
CA ALA A 451 11.12 19.30 -22.27
C ALA A 451 10.66 18.32 -23.37
N LEU A 452 9.55 17.61 -23.14
CA LEU A 452 9.06 16.60 -24.09
C LEU A 452 8.51 17.21 -25.40
N GLY A 453 8.19 18.51 -25.39
CA GLY A 453 7.84 19.30 -26.57
C GLY A 453 9.03 19.69 -27.44
N ARG A 454 10.23 19.77 -26.85
CA ARG A 454 11.49 20.15 -27.52
C ARG A 454 12.65 19.26 -27.04
N PRO A 455 12.60 17.93 -27.27
CA PRO A 455 13.53 16.99 -26.66
C PRO A 455 14.99 17.12 -27.15
N ARG A 456 15.21 17.85 -28.25
CA ARG A 456 16.54 18.07 -28.87
C ARG A 456 17.18 19.41 -28.52
N GLN A 457 16.49 20.29 -27.78
CA GLN A 457 17.02 21.57 -27.33
C GLN A 457 17.13 21.52 -25.80
N PRO A 458 18.34 21.37 -25.24
CA PRO A 458 18.53 21.56 -23.80
C PRO A 458 18.19 23.01 -23.40
N ALA A 459 17.80 23.24 -22.14
CA ALA A 459 17.47 24.56 -21.62
C ALA A 459 18.55 25.59 -21.98
N THR A 460 18.14 26.73 -22.55
CA THR A 460 18.95 27.52 -23.50
C THR A 460 19.98 28.48 -22.88
N GLU A 461 20.30 28.42 -21.58
CA GLU A 461 21.26 29.37 -20.99
C GLU A 461 22.44 28.71 -20.25
N PRO A 462 23.70 28.94 -20.67
CA PRO A 462 24.90 28.44 -20.00
C PRO A 462 25.09 28.96 -18.57
N GLU A 463 24.42 30.05 -18.20
CA GLU A 463 24.47 30.68 -16.87
C GLU A 463 23.24 30.36 -16.00
N SER A 464 22.27 29.63 -16.54
CA SER A 464 21.11 29.14 -15.79
C SER A 464 21.49 27.87 -14.99
N SER A 465 21.13 27.84 -13.71
CA SER A 465 21.28 26.66 -12.84
C SER A 465 20.46 25.42 -13.27
N LEU A 466 19.77 25.52 -14.41
CA LEU A 466 18.89 24.50 -14.99
C LEU A 466 19.39 23.94 -16.34
N ALA A 467 20.49 24.46 -16.90
CA ALA A 467 21.12 23.80 -18.05
C ALA A 467 21.50 22.35 -17.68
N PRO A 468 21.34 21.36 -18.56
CA PRO A 468 21.72 19.98 -18.25
C PRO A 468 23.24 19.92 -18.07
N ALA A 469 23.67 20.00 -16.81
CA ALA A 469 25.04 19.71 -16.44
C ALA A 469 25.27 18.24 -16.77
N PRO A 470 26.27 17.92 -17.59
CA PRO A 470 26.49 16.55 -17.98
C PRO A 470 26.93 15.76 -16.74
N GLN A 471 26.35 14.57 -16.53
CA GLN A 471 26.52 13.82 -15.28
C GLN A 471 27.94 13.23 -15.21
N GLN A 472 28.68 13.57 -14.14
CA GLN A 472 30.08 13.20 -13.96
C GLN A 472 30.27 12.05 -12.97
N ALA A 473 29.33 11.87 -12.05
CA ALA A 473 29.33 10.79 -11.08
C ALA A 473 28.01 10.01 -11.10
N ILE A 474 28.06 8.75 -10.69
CA ILE A 474 26.93 7.84 -10.60
C ILE A 474 26.83 7.32 -9.16
N LYS A 475 25.61 7.30 -8.63
CA LYS A 475 25.31 6.64 -7.36
C LYS A 475 24.95 5.18 -7.62
N VAL A 476 25.71 4.29 -7.03
CA VAL A 476 25.61 2.84 -7.20
C VAL A 476 25.53 2.14 -5.86
N ILE A 477 25.11 0.89 -5.85
CA ILE A 477 25.27 -0.01 -4.70
C ILE A 477 26.51 -0.84 -4.95
N ASN A 478 27.47 -0.80 -4.03
CA ASN A 478 28.56 -1.76 -4.02
C ASN A 478 28.09 -3.02 -3.26
N LEU A 479 27.99 -4.13 -3.98
CA LEU A 479 27.49 -5.41 -3.47
C LEU A 479 28.49 -6.10 -2.54
N GLU A 480 29.78 -5.75 -2.60
CA GLU A 480 30.81 -6.29 -1.70
C GLU A 480 30.82 -5.56 -0.36
N THR A 481 30.75 -4.23 -0.38
CA THR A 481 30.71 -3.40 0.84
C THR A 481 29.30 -3.26 1.41
N ASN A 482 28.27 -3.66 0.67
CA ASN A 482 26.87 -3.62 1.05
C ASN A 482 26.39 -2.17 1.32
N GLN A 483 26.91 -1.18 0.57
CA GLN A 483 26.65 0.25 0.77
C GLN A 483 26.43 1.03 -0.53
N PHE A 484 25.82 2.20 -0.43
CA PHE A 484 25.79 3.16 -1.54
C PHE A 484 27.14 3.86 -1.68
N GLU A 485 27.61 3.97 -2.91
CA GLU A 485 28.83 4.69 -3.28
C GLU A 485 28.53 5.66 -4.41
N ILE A 486 29.20 6.82 -4.40
CA ILE A 486 29.18 7.76 -5.52
C ILE A 486 30.54 7.64 -6.20
N ILE A 487 30.54 7.17 -7.44
CA ILE A 487 31.76 6.92 -8.20
C ILE A 487 31.75 7.71 -9.52
N PRO A 488 32.92 8.04 -10.09
CA PRO A 488 32.98 8.68 -11.41
C PRO A 488 32.33 7.81 -12.49
N VAL A 489 31.67 8.45 -13.47
CA VAL A 489 31.07 7.76 -14.62
C VAL A 489 32.09 6.89 -15.36
N THR A 490 33.34 7.34 -15.47
CA THR A 490 34.44 6.59 -16.10
C THR A 490 34.75 5.27 -15.37
N ALA A 491 34.65 5.24 -14.04
CA ALA A 491 34.97 4.05 -13.25
C ALA A 491 34.01 2.89 -13.49
N VAL A 492 32.79 3.19 -13.95
CA VAL A 492 31.82 2.17 -14.39
C VAL A 492 32.02 1.85 -15.87
N TRP A 493 32.26 2.89 -16.69
CA TRP A 493 32.36 2.75 -18.14
C TRP A 493 33.54 1.88 -18.59
N ASP A 494 34.70 2.01 -17.94
CA ASP A 494 35.91 1.26 -18.31
C ASP A 494 35.80 -0.25 -18.01
N ASP A 495 34.91 -0.64 -17.09
CA ASP A 495 34.66 -2.04 -16.70
C ASP A 495 33.55 -2.69 -17.57
N MET A 496 32.89 -1.92 -18.45
CA MET A 496 31.84 -2.41 -19.34
C MET A 496 32.41 -2.78 -20.72
N GLU A 497 32.73 -4.06 -20.94
CA GLU A 497 33.13 -4.60 -22.26
C GLU A 497 32.11 -4.33 -23.39
N SER A 498 30.87 -4.01 -23.03
CA SER A 498 29.83 -3.54 -23.93
C SER A 498 29.09 -2.37 -23.29
N ALA A 499 29.75 -1.23 -23.16
CA ALA A 499 29.13 -0.01 -22.67
C ALA A 499 27.87 0.29 -23.51
N PRO A 500 26.66 0.18 -22.94
CA PRO A 500 25.46 0.30 -23.74
C PRO A 500 25.33 1.75 -24.18
N ASP A 501 24.67 1.93 -25.32
CA ASP A 501 24.72 3.17 -26.05
C ASP A 501 23.75 4.23 -25.48
N TYR A 502 23.89 4.52 -24.18
CA TYR A 502 23.06 5.42 -23.38
C TYR A 502 23.39 6.91 -23.60
N GLY A 503 24.34 7.21 -24.49
CA GLY A 503 24.76 8.58 -24.79
C GLY A 503 25.85 9.14 -23.87
N VAL A 504 26.78 8.29 -23.41
CA VAL A 504 28.04 8.80 -22.85
C VAL A 504 28.88 9.36 -24.00
N THR A 505 29.28 10.62 -23.85
CA THR A 505 30.08 11.35 -24.84
C THR A 505 31.29 11.97 -24.16
N ALA A 506 32.45 11.89 -24.79
CA ALA A 506 33.59 12.66 -24.33
C ALA A 506 33.33 14.16 -24.60
N VAL A 507 33.27 14.96 -23.54
CA VAL A 507 33.14 16.41 -23.62
C VAL A 507 34.53 17.03 -23.37
N PRO A 508 35.00 17.96 -24.21
CA PRO A 508 36.23 18.68 -23.96
C PRO A 508 36.10 19.53 -22.68
N THR A 509 36.97 19.33 -21.70
CA THR A 509 37.05 20.19 -20.50
C THR A 509 38.41 20.91 -20.45
N PRO A 510 38.56 22.00 -19.68
CA PRO A 510 39.84 22.70 -19.52
C PRO A 510 41.00 21.81 -19.03
N HIS A 511 40.68 20.65 -18.45
CA HIS A 511 41.63 19.67 -17.93
C HIS A 511 41.78 18.42 -18.82
N GLY A 512 41.23 18.43 -20.05
CA GLY A 512 41.23 17.29 -20.99
C GLY A 512 39.82 16.78 -21.32
N PRO A 513 39.67 15.82 -22.25
CA PRO A 513 38.37 15.21 -22.53
C PRO A 513 37.88 14.44 -21.29
N ALA A 514 36.72 14.81 -20.76
CA ALA A 514 36.04 14.07 -19.70
C ALA A 514 34.90 13.26 -20.33
N ALA A 515 34.78 11.96 -20.00
CA ALA A 515 33.60 11.19 -20.39
C ALA A 515 32.43 11.65 -19.54
N VAL A 516 31.37 12.14 -20.19
CA VAL A 516 30.20 12.65 -19.49
C VAL A 516 28.92 12.11 -20.12
N LEU A 517 27.96 11.76 -19.27
CA LEU A 517 26.68 11.26 -19.73
C LEU A 517 25.75 12.42 -20.09
N THR A 518 25.30 12.44 -21.35
CA THR A 518 24.46 13.53 -21.89
C THR A 518 23.03 13.09 -22.22
N PHE A 519 22.71 11.79 -22.15
CA PHE A 519 21.43 11.20 -22.56
C PHE A 519 21.00 11.51 -24.01
N ASN A 520 21.88 12.10 -24.83
CA ASN A 520 21.52 12.61 -26.16
C ASN A 520 20.89 11.55 -27.08
N ARG A 521 21.35 10.31 -27.01
CA ARG A 521 20.77 9.22 -27.81
C ARG A 521 19.36 8.84 -27.35
N LEU A 522 19.14 8.83 -26.04
CA LEU A 522 17.84 8.58 -25.44
C LEU A 522 16.83 9.69 -25.79
N THR A 523 17.25 10.95 -25.71
CA THR A 523 16.38 12.10 -26.05
C THR A 523 16.07 12.21 -27.53
N GLN A 524 16.91 11.63 -28.38
CA GLN A 524 16.69 11.54 -29.84
C GLN A 524 15.84 10.34 -30.25
N ASP A 525 15.68 9.31 -29.40
CA ASP A 525 14.86 8.15 -29.70
C ASP A 525 13.35 8.49 -29.60
N ALA A 526 12.69 8.49 -30.76
CA ALA A 526 11.27 8.79 -30.85
C ALA A 526 10.38 7.79 -30.08
N ARG A 527 10.81 6.54 -29.88
CA ARG A 527 10.05 5.54 -29.10
C ARG A 527 10.01 5.92 -27.62
N PHE A 528 11.16 6.31 -27.07
CA PHE A 528 11.24 6.77 -25.67
C PHE A 528 10.40 8.03 -25.45
N ILE A 529 10.58 9.05 -26.29
CA ILE A 529 9.82 10.31 -26.16
C ILE A 529 8.31 10.07 -26.28
N LYS A 530 7.88 9.24 -27.24
CA LYS A 530 6.46 8.87 -27.38
C LYS A 530 5.94 8.11 -26.17
N LEU A 531 6.69 7.12 -25.66
CA LEU A 531 6.31 6.36 -24.46
C LEU A 531 6.05 7.30 -23.28
N MET A 532 7.00 8.20 -22.98
CA MET A 532 6.87 9.11 -21.84
C MET A 532 5.77 10.16 -22.03
N ARG A 533 5.61 10.72 -23.24
CA ARG A 533 4.50 11.64 -23.55
C ARG A 533 3.15 10.96 -23.38
N HIS A 534 2.97 9.76 -23.93
CA HIS A 534 1.72 9.02 -23.82
C HIS A 534 1.44 8.61 -22.37
N ALA A 535 2.47 8.17 -21.63
CA ALA A 535 2.31 7.81 -20.22
C ALA A 535 1.85 8.99 -19.36
N LEU A 536 2.56 10.13 -19.41
CA LEU A 536 2.22 11.32 -18.62
C LEU A 536 0.87 11.92 -19.01
N ASN A 537 0.58 11.99 -20.31
CA ASN A 537 -0.69 12.51 -20.80
C ASN A 537 -1.87 11.62 -20.38
N ARG A 538 -1.73 10.29 -20.50
CA ARG A 538 -2.77 9.33 -20.07
C ARG A 538 -3.04 9.44 -18.57
N LEU A 539 -1.99 9.51 -17.76
CA LEU A 539 -2.13 9.72 -16.32
C LEU A 539 -2.88 11.03 -16.03
N GLN A 540 -2.48 12.14 -16.64
CA GLN A 540 -3.14 13.44 -16.44
C GLN A 540 -4.61 13.43 -16.85
N ILE A 541 -4.96 12.80 -17.98
CA ILE A 541 -6.35 12.69 -18.44
C ILE A 541 -7.20 11.90 -17.42
N ILE A 542 -6.71 10.75 -16.96
CA ILE A 542 -7.51 9.87 -16.08
C ILE A 542 -7.59 10.42 -14.65
N TYR A 543 -6.54 11.05 -14.15
CA TYR A 543 -6.57 11.73 -12.86
C TYR A 543 -7.28 13.10 -12.90
N ASP A 544 -7.50 13.66 -14.09
CA ASP A 544 -8.00 15.03 -14.31
C ASP A 544 -7.19 16.10 -13.56
N LYS A 545 -5.88 15.84 -13.37
CA LYS A 545 -4.96 16.67 -12.61
C LYS A 545 -3.52 16.51 -13.13
N PRO A 546 -2.65 17.52 -12.95
CA PRO A 546 -1.22 17.35 -13.19
C PRO A 546 -0.64 16.24 -12.32
N VAL A 547 0.26 15.45 -12.92
CA VAL A 547 0.91 14.32 -12.25
C VAL A 547 2.42 14.46 -12.25
N GLU A 548 3.02 13.91 -11.20
CA GLU A 548 4.45 13.64 -11.14
C GLU A 548 4.65 12.13 -10.96
N LEU A 549 5.45 11.56 -11.86
CA LEU A 549 5.74 10.14 -11.95
C LEU A 549 7.22 9.91 -11.65
N GLU A 550 7.53 9.12 -10.62
CA GLU A 550 8.86 8.55 -10.41
C GLU A 550 8.93 7.18 -11.08
N PHE A 551 9.98 6.97 -11.87
CA PHE A 551 10.14 5.75 -12.64
C PHE A 551 11.60 5.33 -12.80
N THR A 552 11.78 4.08 -13.21
CA THR A 552 13.04 3.60 -13.76
C THR A 552 12.80 2.89 -15.09
N LEU A 553 13.78 2.92 -15.98
CA LEU A 553 13.72 2.22 -17.27
C LEU A 553 14.72 1.08 -17.27
N SER A 554 14.24 -0.09 -17.68
CA SER A 554 15.08 -1.18 -18.15
C SER A 554 15.14 -1.14 -19.67
N LEU A 555 16.30 -1.47 -20.22
CA LEU A 555 16.58 -1.42 -21.65
C LEU A 555 16.91 -2.82 -22.14
N GLU A 556 16.07 -3.35 -23.03
CA GLU A 556 16.31 -4.64 -23.65
C GLU A 556 16.74 -4.41 -25.11
N ASN A 557 17.96 -4.83 -25.46
CA ASN A 557 18.45 -4.75 -26.83
C ASN A 557 17.83 -5.87 -27.66
N THR A 558 16.91 -5.52 -28.55
CA THR A 558 16.29 -6.48 -29.48
C THR A 558 16.85 -6.29 -30.90
N PRO A 559 16.73 -7.28 -31.81
CA PRO A 559 17.15 -7.14 -33.20
C PRO A 559 16.48 -5.98 -33.96
N THR A 560 15.30 -5.52 -33.48
CA THR A 560 14.55 -4.39 -34.05
C THR A 560 14.83 -3.06 -33.33
N GLY A 561 15.82 -3.06 -32.43
CA GLY A 561 16.27 -1.90 -31.64
C GLY A 561 15.92 -2.00 -30.15
N PRO A 562 16.26 -0.98 -29.35
CA PRO A 562 15.97 -0.97 -27.92
C PRO A 562 14.47 -1.02 -27.64
N ARG A 563 14.09 -1.91 -26.73
CA ARG A 563 12.77 -1.97 -26.12
C ARG A 563 12.86 -1.38 -24.71
N TYR A 564 12.06 -0.36 -24.46
CA TYR A 564 11.98 0.34 -23.19
C TYR A 564 10.93 -0.32 -22.29
N GLN A 565 11.33 -0.71 -21.09
CA GLN A 565 10.42 -1.21 -20.06
C GLN A 565 10.35 -0.16 -18.93
N LEU A 566 9.18 0.45 -18.76
CA LEU A 566 8.91 1.49 -17.78
C LEU A 566 8.43 0.87 -16.47
N TYR A 567 9.22 1.00 -15.42
CA TYR A 567 8.85 0.60 -14.07
C TYR A 567 8.38 1.81 -13.27
N ILE A 568 7.13 1.75 -12.82
CA ILE A 568 6.51 2.79 -11.98
C ILE A 568 6.98 2.58 -10.54
N LEU A 569 7.61 3.60 -9.96
CA LEU A 569 8.13 3.56 -8.59
C LEU A 569 7.27 4.36 -7.61
N GLN A 570 6.66 5.45 -8.08
CA GLN A 570 5.72 6.28 -7.34
C GLN A 570 4.95 7.16 -8.33
N CYS A 571 3.68 7.46 -8.05
CA CYS A 571 2.93 8.47 -8.78
C CYS A 571 2.12 9.29 -7.79
N HIS A 572 2.11 10.62 -7.98
CA HIS A 572 1.29 11.52 -7.18
C HIS A 572 0.62 12.57 -8.06
N THR A 573 -0.52 13.05 -7.56
CA THR A 573 -1.36 14.04 -8.23
C THR A 573 -1.30 15.35 -7.45
N GLY A 574 -1.11 16.46 -8.14
CA GLY A 574 -1.05 17.79 -7.52
C GLY A 574 0.17 18.57 -7.95
N GLN A 575 0.14 19.89 -7.75
CA GLN A 575 1.32 20.72 -7.97
C GLN A 575 2.33 20.42 -6.86
N SER A 576 3.33 19.60 -7.18
CA SER A 576 4.60 19.61 -6.47
C SER A 576 5.04 21.06 -6.38
N VAL A 577 5.04 21.64 -5.18
CA VAL A 577 5.52 23.00 -4.90
C VAL A 577 7.05 23.00 -5.07
N ILE A 578 7.52 22.76 -6.29
CA ILE A 578 8.90 22.99 -6.68
C ILE A 578 8.94 24.47 -7.06
N GLY A 579 9.20 25.32 -6.05
CA GLY A 579 9.60 26.72 -6.26
C GLY A 579 8.47 27.76 -6.26
N LYS A 580 7.86 28.01 -5.08
CA LYS A 580 7.69 29.41 -4.65
C LYS A 580 8.81 29.71 -3.66
N ARG A 581 9.95 30.13 -4.18
CA ARG A 581 10.91 30.97 -3.46
C ARG A 581 11.26 32.14 -4.35
#